data_AF-A0A6B3HBU3-F1
#
_entry.id   AF-A0A6B3HBU3-F1
#
_cell.length_a   1.000
_cell.length_b   1.000
_cell.length_c   1.000
_cell.angle_alpha   90.00
_cell.angle_beta   90.00
_cell.angle_gamma   90.00
#
_symmetry.space_group_name_H-M   'P 1'
#
loop_
_entity.id
_entity.type
_entity.pdbx_description
1 polymer ?
#
loop_
_entity_poly.entity_id
_entity_poly.type
_entity_poly.pdbx_seq_one_letter_code
_entity_poly.pdbx_strand_id
1 'polypeptide(L)'
;VKLETKEYDLGAQRWHRTGDTLPDAELEALKNHDAILLGAIGDPSVPSGVLERGLLLKLRFAFDHFINLRPSKLFPNTATPLAGRPDIDFVVVREGTEGP
;
A
#
# COMPACT_ATOMS: atom_id res chain seq x y z
N VAL A 1 -0.97 -0.80 24.33
CA VAL A 1 -0.54 0.42 23.61
C VAL A 1 -1.78 1.22 23.28
N LYS A 2 -1.76 2.55 23.47
CA LYS A 2 -2.83 3.46 23.03
C LYS A 2 -2.36 4.09 21.72
N LEU A 3 -3.20 4.04 20.69
CA LEU A 3 -2.92 4.68 19.40
C LEU A 3 -3.77 5.94 19.28
N GLU A 4 -3.18 7.01 18.76
CA GLU A 4 -3.91 8.16 18.24
C GLU A 4 -3.97 8.02 16.72
N THR A 5 -5.15 8.13 16.14
CA THR A 5 -5.38 7.83 14.72
C THR A 5 -6.03 9.01 14.03
N LYS A 6 -5.60 9.29 12.80
CA LYS A 6 -6.23 10.24 11.90
C LYS A 6 -6.56 9.57 10.58
N GLU A 7 -7.82 9.67 10.18
CA GLU A 7 -8.27 9.14 8.89
C GLU A 7 -7.99 10.13 7.76
N TYR A 8 -7.65 9.59 6.60
CA TYR A 8 -7.40 10.34 5.38
C TYR A 8 -8.29 9.78 4.26
N ASP A 9 -9.13 10.64 3.69
CA ASP A 9 -9.96 10.30 2.53
C ASP A 9 -9.10 10.39 1.27
N LEU A 10 -8.57 9.24 0.82
CA LEU A 10 -7.74 9.08 -0.36
C LEU A 10 -8.23 7.86 -1.16
N GLY A 11 -8.09 7.90 -2.48
CA GLY A 11 -8.51 6.80 -3.36
C GLY A 11 -9.66 7.18 -4.29
N ALA A 12 -10.35 6.17 -4.81
CA ALA A 12 -11.31 6.34 -5.90
C ALA A 12 -12.47 7.28 -5.56
N GLN A 13 -13.04 7.17 -4.35
CA GLN A 13 -14.18 8.01 -3.94
C GLN A 13 -13.82 9.50 -3.95
N ARG A 14 -12.65 9.86 -3.40
CA ARG A 14 -12.13 11.23 -3.49
C ARG A 14 -11.88 11.65 -4.92
N TRP A 15 -11.21 10.80 -5.71
CA TRP A 15 -10.92 11.10 -7.10
C TRP A 15 -12.20 11.38 -7.91
N HIS A 16 -13.26 10.61 -7.70
CA HIS A 16 -14.56 10.86 -8.34
C HIS A 16 -15.20 12.18 -7.90
N ARG A 17 -14.99 12.60 -6.64
CA ARG A 17 -15.57 13.82 -6.09
C ARG A 17 -14.79 15.08 -6.47
N THR A 18 -13.46 15.01 -6.52
CA THR A 18 -12.60 16.21 -6.65
C THR A 18 -11.59 16.14 -7.80
N GLY A 19 -11.34 14.96 -8.37
CA GLY A 19 -10.28 14.73 -9.35
C GLY A 19 -8.89 14.52 -8.74
N ASP A 20 -8.74 14.70 -7.42
CA ASP A 20 -7.45 14.58 -6.75
C ASP A 20 -7.11 13.14 -6.39
N THR A 21 -5.82 12.83 -6.38
CA THR A 21 -5.28 11.55 -5.92
C THR A 21 -4.63 11.70 -4.54
N LEU A 22 -3.43 12.31 -4.49
CA LEU A 22 -2.71 12.67 -3.27
C LEU A 22 -2.24 14.13 -3.36
N PRO A 23 -3.00 15.08 -2.82
CA PRO A 23 -2.56 16.47 -2.76
C PRO A 23 -1.40 16.63 -1.79
N ASP A 24 -0.62 17.69 -1.99
CA ASP A 24 0.61 17.92 -1.24
C ASP A 24 0.34 18.25 0.24
N ALA A 25 -0.81 18.88 0.56
CA ALA A 25 -1.20 19.15 1.94
C ALA A 25 -1.39 17.86 2.75
N GLU A 26 -2.04 16.84 2.18
CA GLU A 26 -2.17 15.53 2.81
C GLU A 26 -0.83 14.80 2.88
N LEU A 27 0.01 14.90 1.86
CA LEU A 27 1.36 14.32 1.88
C LEU A 27 2.22 14.93 3.01
N GLU A 28 2.22 16.25 3.16
CA GLU A 28 2.90 16.92 4.28
C GLU A 28 2.29 16.55 5.63
N ALA A 29 0.96 16.45 5.72
CA ALA A 29 0.31 16.03 6.94
C ALA A 29 0.68 14.59 7.34
N LEU A 30 0.81 13.68 6.36
CA LEU A 30 1.21 12.29 6.56
C LEU A 30 2.62 12.14 7.16
N LYS A 31 3.56 13.05 6.83
CA LYS A 31 4.92 13.08 7.42
C LYS A 31 4.95 13.27 8.93
N ASN A 32 3.86 13.76 9.52
CA ASN A 32 3.78 14.02 10.96
C ASN A 32 3.22 12.84 11.77
N HIS A 33 3.11 11.65 11.16
CA HIS A 33 2.66 10.42 11.83
C HIS A 33 3.81 9.41 11.94
N ASP A 34 3.75 8.57 12.97
CA ASP A 34 4.74 7.50 13.17
C ASP A 34 4.63 6.36 12.15
N ALA A 35 3.42 6.12 11.63
CA ALA A 35 3.15 5.06 10.67
C ALA A 35 1.90 5.33 9.84
N ILE A 36 1.84 4.70 8.67
CA ILE A 36 0.66 4.71 7.80
C ILE A 36 0.06 3.31 7.76
N LEU A 37 -1.20 3.19 8.16
CA LEU A 37 -2.00 1.99 7.93
C LEU A 37 -2.89 2.24 6.70
N LEU A 38 -2.67 1.46 5.64
CA LEU A 38 -3.40 1.59 4.39
C LEU A 38 -4.19 0.30 4.10
N GLY A 39 -5.47 0.45 3.76
CA GLY A 39 -6.35 -0.65 3.36
C GLY A 39 -6.12 -1.09 1.92
N ALA A 40 -6.99 -0.65 1.01
CA ALA A 40 -6.85 -0.90 -0.43
C ALA A 40 -7.15 0.38 -1.21
N ILE A 41 -6.52 0.51 -2.39
CA ILE A 41 -6.71 1.62 -3.32
C ILE A 41 -6.91 1.02 -4.71
N GLY A 42 -7.99 1.40 -5.37
CA GLY A 42 -8.32 0.97 -6.72
C GLY A 42 -9.83 0.88 -6.92
N ASP A 43 -10.30 1.21 -8.13
CA ASP A 43 -11.67 1.01 -8.57
C ASP A 43 -11.68 0.94 -10.11
N PRO A 44 -12.40 -0.01 -10.75
CA PRO A 44 -12.51 -0.08 -12.20
C PRO A 44 -13.05 1.19 -12.89
N SER A 45 -13.81 2.04 -12.19
CA SER A 45 -14.30 3.31 -12.76
C SER A 45 -13.25 4.42 -12.81
N VAL A 46 -12.08 4.23 -12.20
CA VAL A 46 -10.96 5.16 -12.31
C VAL A 46 -10.03 4.73 -13.43
N PRO A 47 -9.60 5.63 -14.34
CA PRO A 47 -8.69 5.27 -15.42
C PRO A 47 -7.40 4.61 -14.91
N SER A 48 -6.93 3.61 -15.65
CA SER A 48 -5.80 2.78 -15.24
C SER A 48 -4.53 3.60 -14.96
N GLY A 49 -3.91 3.31 -13.82
CA GLY A 49 -2.66 3.93 -13.39
C GLY A 49 -2.82 5.30 -12.75
N VAL A 50 -4.02 5.89 -12.67
CA VAL A 50 -4.24 7.17 -11.99
C VAL A 50 -3.96 7.05 -10.50
N LEU A 51 -4.54 6.04 -9.83
CA LEU A 51 -4.33 5.84 -8.39
C LEU A 51 -2.99 5.17 -8.10
N GLU A 52 -2.53 4.29 -8.98
CA GLU A 52 -1.26 3.58 -8.83
C GLU A 52 -0.07 4.54 -8.93
N ARG A 53 -0.07 5.44 -9.92
CA ARG A 53 1.01 6.44 -10.08
C ARG A 53 0.79 7.64 -9.15
N GLY A 54 -0.42 8.18 -9.10
CA GLY A 54 -0.74 9.43 -8.41
C GLY A 54 -0.82 9.32 -6.89
N LEU A 55 -1.08 8.12 -6.35
CA LEU A 55 -1.19 7.88 -4.92
C LEU A 55 -0.18 6.82 -4.44
N LEU A 56 -0.24 5.59 -4.93
CA LEU A 56 0.57 4.48 -4.35
C LEU A 56 2.08 4.64 -4.60
N LEU A 57 2.48 4.90 -5.84
CA LEU A 57 3.89 5.14 -6.17
C LEU A 57 4.36 6.49 -5.60
N LYS A 58 3.53 7.55 -5.70
CA LYS A 58 3.85 8.85 -5.09
C LYS A 58 4.17 8.72 -3.61
N LEU A 59 3.35 7.99 -2.83
CA LEU A 59 3.64 7.70 -1.41
C LEU A 59 4.96 6.95 -1.24
N ARG A 60 5.18 5.88 -2.01
CA ARG A 60 6.41 5.07 -1.90
C ARG A 60 7.67 5.89 -2.10
N PHE A 61 7.70 6.74 -3.12
CA PHE A 61 8.86 7.59 -3.39
C PHE A 61 8.99 8.75 -2.39
N ALA A 62 7.88 9.39 -2.02
CA ALA A 62 7.92 10.55 -1.12
C ALA A 62 8.36 10.21 0.30
N PHE A 63 8.10 8.99 0.77
CA PHE A 63 8.48 8.50 2.10
C PHE A 63 9.66 7.54 2.10
N ASP A 64 10.35 7.41 0.97
CA ASP A 64 11.50 6.50 0.83
C ASP A 64 11.18 5.08 1.31
N HIS A 65 10.04 4.54 0.86
CA HIS A 65 9.64 3.15 1.14
C HIS A 65 10.40 2.17 0.23
N PHE A 66 11.74 2.20 0.29
CA PHE A 66 12.63 1.36 -0.51
C PHE A 66 12.57 -0.12 -0.13
N ILE A 67 12.16 -0.44 1.11
CA ILE A 67 11.91 -1.83 1.55
C ILE A 67 10.44 -2.18 1.34
N ASN A 68 10.18 -3.13 0.43
CA ASN A 68 8.90 -3.83 0.37
C ASN A 68 9.04 -5.22 1.02
N LEU A 69 8.68 -5.32 2.30
CA LEU A 69 8.74 -6.55 3.08
C LEU A 69 7.48 -7.40 2.86
N ARG A 70 7.63 -8.65 2.42
CA ARG A 70 6.51 -9.59 2.18
C ARG A 70 6.75 -10.95 2.82
N PRO A 71 6.29 -11.14 4.08
CA PRO A 71 6.24 -12.46 4.70
C PRO A 71 5.29 -13.38 3.93
N SER A 72 5.78 -14.57 3.60
CA SER A 72 5.03 -15.61 2.89
C SER A 72 5.08 -16.88 3.72
N LYS A 73 3.96 -17.16 4.41
CA LYS A 73 3.84 -18.29 5.32
C LYS A 73 2.58 -19.10 5.02
N LEU A 74 2.74 -20.41 4.84
CA LEU A 74 1.61 -21.33 4.79
C LEU A 74 1.23 -21.71 6.22
N PHE A 75 0.11 -21.19 6.70
CA PHE A 75 -0.39 -21.49 8.03
C PHE A 75 -1.09 -22.86 8.09
N PRO A 76 -1.16 -23.48 9.28
CA PRO A 76 -2.00 -24.66 9.50
C PRO A 76 -3.43 -24.42 9.02
N ASN A 77 -4.03 -25.43 8.38
CA ASN A 77 -5.40 -25.40 7.87
C ASN A 77 -5.70 -24.41 6.73
N THR A 78 -4.70 -23.68 6.21
CA THR A 78 -4.89 -22.90 4.98
C THR A 78 -4.83 -23.83 3.75
N ALA A 79 -5.69 -23.60 2.76
CA ALA A 79 -5.61 -24.29 1.48
C ALA A 79 -4.34 -23.84 0.73
N THR A 80 -3.70 -24.76 0.01
CA THR A 80 -2.57 -24.45 -0.87
C THR A 80 -2.82 -25.09 -2.24
N PRO A 81 -2.49 -24.40 -3.34
CA PRO A 81 -2.59 -24.98 -4.67
C PRO A 81 -1.49 -26.02 -4.94
N LEU A 82 -0.47 -26.09 -4.08
CA LEU A 82 0.67 -27.01 -4.25
C LEU A 82 0.33 -28.40 -3.73
N ALA A 83 0.59 -29.42 -4.55
CA ALA A 83 0.48 -30.82 -4.15
C ALA A 83 1.42 -31.12 -2.97
N GLY A 84 1.02 -32.06 -2.12
CA GLY A 84 1.83 -32.51 -0.98
C GLY A 84 1.91 -31.53 0.20
N ARG A 85 1.32 -30.33 0.08
CA ARG A 85 1.30 -29.29 1.13
C ARG A 85 2.70 -29.00 1.70
N PRO A 86 3.65 -28.50 0.90
CA PRO A 86 5.00 -28.21 1.36
C PRO A 86 4.99 -27.15 2.47
N ASP A 87 5.98 -27.20 3.35
CA ASP A 87 6.21 -26.15 4.33
C ASP A 87 6.70 -24.87 3.63
N ILE A 88 6.04 -23.74 3.94
CA ILE A 88 6.38 -22.43 3.38
C ILE A 88 6.52 -21.46 4.55
N ASP A 89 7.73 -20.96 4.76
CA ASP A 89 8.03 -19.89 5.71
C ASP A 89 9.28 -19.13 5.25
N PHE A 90 9.05 -18.05 4.50
CA PHE A 90 10.13 -17.19 4.05
C PHE A 90 9.66 -15.74 3.93
N VAL A 91 10.62 -14.81 3.82
CA VAL A 91 10.35 -13.38 3.66
C VAL A 91 11.00 -12.88 2.38
N VAL A 92 10.22 -12.22 1.53
CA VAL A 92 10.77 -11.46 0.40
C VAL A 92 11.10 -10.05 0.88
N VAL A 93 12.33 -9.62 0.69
CA VAL A 93 12.75 -8.21 0.80
C VAL A 93 12.93 -7.72 -0.63
N ARG A 94 11.96 -6.95 -1.12
CA ARG A 94 11.98 -6.39 -2.47
C ARG A 94 12.39 -4.92 -2.43
N GLU A 95 13.30 -4.54 -3.32
CA GLU A 95 13.60 -3.14 -3.62
C GLU A 95 12.35 -2.44 -4.19
N GLY A 96 12.04 -1.24 -3.66
CA GLY A 96 10.77 -0.55 -3.81
C GLY A 96 10.83 0.87 -4.40
N THR A 97 11.99 1.37 -4.79
CA THR A 97 12.23 2.77 -5.18
C THR A 97 13.21 2.92 -6.35
N GLU A 98 13.71 1.82 -6.91
CA GLU A 98 14.59 1.80 -8.06
C GLU A 98 14.13 0.74 -9.06
N GLY A 99 14.96 0.48 -10.08
CA GLY A 99 14.63 -0.45 -11.17
C GLY A 99 13.75 0.17 -12.28
N PRO A 100 13.66 -0.52 -13.44
CA PRO A 100 12.86 -0.08 -14.59
C PRO A 100 11.35 -0.20 -14.37
#